data_AF-A0A433PDY1-F1
#
_entry.id   AF-A0A433PDY1-F1
#
_cell.length_a   1.000
_cell.length_b   1.000
_cell.length_c   1.000
_cell.angle_alpha   90.00
_cell.angle_beta   90.00
_cell.angle_gamma   90.00
#
_symmetry.space_group_name_H-M   'P 1'
#
loop_
_entity.id
_entity.type
_entity.pdbx_description
1 polymer ?
#
loop_
_entity_poly.entity_id
_entity_poly.type
_entity_poly.pdbx_seq_one_letter_code
_entity_poly.pdbx_strand_id
1 'polypeptide(L)'
;MKSSASRPNFKWMDWQQTKTQLNVYNDGKEIERLQLQHWLLKLALDGNFEAPIKEMLENNAKVLEIGCGPGTWSMEMATEYPRSEFIGIDISSDFPSDCKPHNCNFLVSDFLAPLPFEDTSFDCEPFCAFL
;
A
#
# COMPACT_ATOMS: atom_id res chain seq x y z
N MET A 1 0.72 -51.98 -22.67
CA MET A 1 1.42 -51.38 -21.51
C MET A 1 1.08 -49.90 -21.46
N LYS A 2 0.14 -49.47 -20.61
CA LYS A 2 -0.15 -48.05 -20.38
C LYS A 2 0.51 -47.68 -19.05
N SER A 3 1.60 -46.92 -19.12
CA SER A 3 2.30 -46.37 -17.96
C SER A 3 1.42 -45.30 -17.30
N SER A 4 0.99 -45.53 -16.07
CA SER A 4 0.31 -44.52 -15.24
C SER A 4 1.37 -43.61 -14.61
N ALA A 5 1.61 -42.45 -15.19
CA ALA A 5 2.39 -41.41 -14.53
C ALA A 5 1.60 -40.90 -13.31
N SER A 6 2.12 -41.13 -12.11
CA SER A 6 1.59 -40.57 -10.86
C SER A 6 1.73 -39.05 -10.88
N ARG A 7 0.63 -38.33 -10.66
CA ARG A 7 0.64 -36.86 -10.58
C ARG A 7 1.52 -36.43 -9.40
N PRO A 8 2.37 -35.39 -9.54
CA PRO A 8 3.14 -34.87 -8.42
C PRO A 8 2.20 -34.37 -7.33
N ASN A 9 2.52 -34.74 -6.08
CA ASN A 9 1.76 -34.36 -4.90
C ASN A 9 2.08 -32.91 -4.54
N PHE A 10 1.45 -31.97 -5.24
CA PHE A 10 1.58 -30.54 -4.97
C PHE A 10 0.70 -30.19 -3.76
N LYS A 11 1.32 -29.99 -2.60
CA LYS A 11 0.63 -29.42 -1.44
C LYS A 11 0.52 -27.91 -1.65
N TRP A 12 -0.68 -27.43 -1.94
CA TRP A 12 -0.99 -26.01 -1.87
C TRP A 12 -0.73 -25.52 -0.45
N MET A 13 0.03 -24.44 -0.32
CA MET A 13 0.23 -23.78 0.97
C MET A 13 -1.12 -23.24 1.44
N ASP A 14 -1.39 -23.43 2.73
CA ASP A 14 -2.51 -22.77 3.38
C ASP A 14 -2.20 -21.27 3.44
N TRP A 15 -2.88 -20.51 2.59
CA TRP A 15 -2.70 -19.08 2.44
C TRP A 15 -2.90 -18.33 3.78
N GLN A 16 -3.68 -18.86 4.72
CA GLN A 16 -3.86 -18.22 6.03
C GLN A 16 -2.62 -18.33 6.91
N GLN A 17 -1.93 -19.47 6.87
CA GLN A 17 -0.73 -19.69 7.68
C GLN A 17 0.50 -18.93 7.15
N THR A 18 0.51 -18.62 5.86
CA THR A 18 1.56 -17.82 5.22
C THR A 18 1.44 -16.32 5.48
N LYS A 19 0.22 -15.78 5.66
CA LYS A 19 -0.01 -14.34 5.89
C LYS A 19 0.73 -13.82 7.14
N THR A 20 0.77 -14.61 8.20
CA THR A 20 1.40 -14.22 9.47
C THR A 20 2.94 -14.31 9.45
N GLN A 21 3.53 -14.97 8.45
CA GLN A 21 4.98 -15.18 8.32
C GLN A 21 5.60 -14.60 7.05
N LEU A 22 4.81 -13.90 6.24
CA LEU A 22 5.30 -13.21 5.05
C LEU A 22 6.07 -11.98 5.52
N ASN A 23 7.36 -12.17 5.80
CA ASN A 23 8.31 -11.08 5.79
C ASN A 23 8.48 -10.65 4.32
N VAL A 24 7.46 -9.94 3.79
CA VAL A 24 7.37 -9.52 2.38
C VAL A 24 8.58 -8.67 1.98
N TYR A 25 9.15 -7.98 2.97
CA TYR A 25 10.25 -7.04 2.85
C TYR A 25 11.56 -7.58 3.43
N ASN A 26 11.68 -8.91 3.56
CA ASN A 26 12.83 -9.55 4.21
C ASN A 26 14.13 -9.23 3.45
N ASP A 27 15.01 -8.47 4.10
CA ASP A 27 16.31 -7.93 3.63
C ASP A 27 16.33 -6.46 3.17
N GLY A 28 15.21 -5.74 3.22
CA GLY A 28 15.14 -4.31 2.89
C GLY A 28 15.26 -3.99 1.40
N LYS A 29 15.62 -4.95 0.53
CA LYS A 29 15.69 -4.70 -0.92
C LYS A 29 14.34 -4.36 -1.53
N GLU A 30 13.27 -4.96 -1.01
CA GLU A 30 11.93 -4.67 -1.52
C GLU A 30 11.48 -3.25 -1.15
N ILE A 31 11.90 -2.75 0.03
CA ILE A 31 11.69 -1.35 0.43
C ILE A 31 12.41 -0.43 -0.56
N GLU A 32 13.69 -0.69 -0.84
CA GLU A 32 14.47 0.09 -1.81
C GLU A 32 13.85 0.04 -3.22
N ARG A 33 13.40 -1.15 -3.66
CA ARG A 33 12.75 -1.33 -4.96
C ARG A 33 11.47 -0.51 -5.08
N LEU A 34 10.63 -0.50 -4.04
CA LEU A 34 9.37 0.26 -4.03
C LEU A 34 9.60 1.76 -3.95
N GLN A 35 10.58 2.21 -3.15
CA GLN A 35 10.99 3.62 -3.13
C GLN A 35 11.49 4.06 -4.51
N LEU A 36 12.35 3.26 -5.16
CA LEU A 36 12.83 3.55 -6.51
C LEU A 36 11.66 3.59 -7.51
N GLN A 37 10.74 2.64 -7.43
CA GLN A 37 9.55 2.60 -8.27
C GLN A 37 8.72 3.89 -8.14
N HIS A 38 8.48 4.35 -6.91
CA HIS A 38 7.79 5.62 -6.64
C HIS A 38 8.46 6.80 -7.36
N TRP A 39 9.78 6.98 -7.16
CA TRP A 39 10.50 8.09 -7.78
C TRP A 39 10.54 8.02 -9.30
N LEU A 40 10.68 6.83 -9.88
CA LEU A 40 10.69 6.65 -11.33
C LEU A 40 9.33 7.01 -11.95
N LEU A 41 8.25 6.60 -11.30
CA LEU A 41 6.90 6.87 -11.80
C LEU A 41 6.51 8.33 -11.59
N LYS A 42 6.88 8.92 -10.45
CA LYS A 42 6.74 10.36 -10.23
C LYS A 42 7.43 11.18 -11.32
N LEU A 43 8.66 10.78 -11.70
CA LEU A 43 9.39 11.44 -12.78
C LEU A 43 8.71 11.22 -14.14
N ALA A 44 8.18 10.02 -14.39
CA ALA A 44 7.51 9.70 -15.66
C ALA A 44 6.18 10.46 -15.84
N LEU A 45 5.47 10.72 -14.74
CA LEU A 45 4.17 11.40 -14.72
C LEU A 45 4.28 12.91 -14.43
N ASP A 46 5.47 13.40 -14.10
CA ASP A 46 5.69 14.77 -13.62
C ASP A 46 4.80 15.14 -12.40
N GLY A 47 4.51 14.15 -11.55
CA GLY A 47 3.53 14.30 -10.48
C GLY A 47 3.32 13.03 -9.65
N ASN A 48 2.62 13.18 -8.54
CA ASN A 48 2.33 12.07 -7.61
C ASN A 48 1.08 11.25 -7.98
N PHE A 49 0.21 11.81 -8.82
CA PHE A 49 -1.07 11.23 -9.23
C PHE A 49 -1.54 11.90 -10.54
N GLU A 50 -2.41 11.22 -11.29
CA GLU A 50 -3.03 11.74 -12.53
C GLU A 50 -4.52 12.02 -12.34
N ALA A 51 -5.17 11.42 -11.33
CA ALA A 51 -6.58 11.64 -11.05
C ALA A 51 -6.91 13.13 -10.85
N PRO A 52 -8.10 13.59 -11.26
CA PRO A 52 -8.55 14.98 -11.09
C PRO A 52 -8.99 15.27 -9.64
N ILE A 53 -8.18 14.91 -8.64
CA ILE A 53 -8.47 15.00 -7.20
C ILE A 53 -7.78 16.18 -6.51
N LYS A 54 -7.01 16.98 -7.24
CA LYS A 54 -6.22 18.08 -6.69
C LYS A 54 -7.05 19.05 -5.85
N GLU A 55 -8.22 19.45 -6.34
CA GLU A 55 -9.11 20.36 -5.60
C GLU A 55 -9.57 19.74 -4.27
N MET A 56 -9.85 18.44 -4.25
CA MET A 56 -10.22 17.73 -3.01
C MET A 56 -9.04 17.70 -2.03
N LEU A 57 -7.84 17.37 -2.54
CA LEU A 57 -6.61 17.33 -1.74
C LEU A 57 -6.23 18.71 -1.15
N GLU A 58 -6.56 19.80 -1.84
CA GLU A 58 -6.37 21.17 -1.33
C GLU A 58 -7.42 21.57 -0.28
N ASN A 59 -8.56 20.87 -0.23
CA ASN A 59 -9.75 21.21 0.55
C ASN A 59 -10.09 20.20 1.67
N ASN A 60 -9.07 19.55 2.26
CA ASN A 60 -9.18 18.60 3.38
C ASN A 60 -9.83 17.26 3.01
N ALA A 61 -9.35 16.61 1.95
CA ALA A 61 -9.73 15.24 1.64
C ALA A 61 -9.21 14.24 2.68
N LYS A 62 -9.90 13.11 2.80
CA LYS A 62 -9.43 11.93 3.51
C LYS A 62 -9.14 10.80 2.53
N VAL A 63 -7.88 10.36 2.49
CA VAL A 63 -7.32 9.48 1.46
C VAL A 63 -6.85 8.17 2.09
N LEU A 64 -7.24 7.04 1.49
CA LEU A 64 -6.79 5.70 1.89
C LEU A 64 -5.84 5.09 0.85
N GLU A 65 -4.57 4.91 1.19
CA GLU A 65 -3.63 4.13 0.36
C GLU A 65 -3.66 2.65 0.75
N ILE A 66 -4.08 1.79 -0.18
CA ILE A 66 -4.08 0.33 0.03
C ILE A 66 -2.79 -0.27 -0.51
N GLY A 67 -2.09 -1.05 0.33
CA GLY A 67 -0.79 -1.63 0.01
C GLY A 67 0.31 -0.57 0.05
N CYS A 68 0.34 0.26 1.10
CA CYS A 68 1.24 1.41 1.16
C CYS A 68 2.73 1.03 1.29
N GLY A 69 3.05 -0.21 1.61
CA GLY A 69 4.40 -0.70 1.87
C GLY A 69 5.17 0.21 2.82
N PRO A 70 6.31 0.80 2.41
CA PRO A 70 7.10 1.69 3.26
C PRO A 70 6.44 3.07 3.49
N GLY A 71 5.27 3.34 2.91
CA GLY A 71 4.50 4.56 3.11
C GLY A 71 5.07 5.79 2.39
N THR A 72 5.98 5.61 1.43
CA THR A 72 6.70 6.72 0.77
C THR A 72 5.74 7.69 0.08
N TRP A 73 4.77 7.18 -0.67
CA TRP A 73 3.78 8.00 -1.36
C TRP A 73 2.87 8.74 -0.37
N SER A 74 2.27 8.03 0.60
CA SER A 74 1.45 8.64 1.66
C SER A 74 2.15 9.78 2.38
N MET A 75 3.42 9.60 2.79
CA MET A 75 4.17 10.65 3.49
C MET A 75 4.46 11.86 2.60
N GLU A 76 4.79 11.64 1.33
CA GLU A 76 5.04 12.73 0.39
C GLU A 76 3.76 13.51 0.12
N MET A 77 2.66 12.82 -0.15
CA MET A 77 1.35 13.45 -0.36
C MET A 77 0.86 14.20 0.88
N ALA A 78 1.06 13.64 2.08
CA ALA A 78 0.74 14.31 3.33
C ALA A 78 1.57 15.58 3.55
N THR A 79 2.82 15.60 3.07
CA THR A 79 3.68 16.78 3.12
C THR A 79 3.24 17.84 2.10
N GLU A 80 2.83 17.43 0.90
CA GLU A 80 2.38 18.32 -0.18
C GLU A 80 0.98 18.91 0.11
N TYR A 81 0.09 18.12 0.71
CA TYR A 81 -1.29 18.48 1.02
C TYR A 81 -1.56 18.44 2.54
N PRO A 82 -1.02 19.40 3.32
CA PRO A 82 -1.06 19.38 4.79
C PRO A 82 -2.48 19.53 5.40
N ARG A 83 -3.46 19.88 4.57
CA ARG A 83 -4.88 20.01 4.93
C ARG A 83 -5.63 18.68 4.87
N SER A 84 -5.13 17.74 4.08
CA SER A 84 -5.75 16.45 3.86
C SER A 84 -5.17 15.39 4.78
N GLU A 85 -5.95 14.37 5.09
CA GLU A 85 -5.55 13.22 5.90
C GLU A 85 -5.23 12.04 5.00
N PHE A 86 -4.09 11.39 5.27
CA PHE A 86 -3.62 10.22 4.53
C PHE A 86 -3.51 9.04 5.49
N ILE A 87 -4.15 7.93 5.13
CA ILE A 87 -4.10 6.68 5.89
C ILE A 87 -3.57 5.60 4.94
N GLY A 88 -2.41 5.05 5.26
CA GLY A 88 -1.84 3.90 4.55
C GLY A 88 -2.16 2.60 5.27
N ILE A 89 -2.55 1.57 4.52
CA ILE A 89 -2.69 0.22 5.04
C ILE A 89 -1.80 -0.75 4.30
N ASP A 90 -1.19 -1.67 5.02
CA ASP A 90 -0.45 -2.79 4.42
C ASP A 90 -0.60 -4.04 5.28
N ILE A 91 -0.37 -5.21 4.69
CA ILE A 91 -0.36 -6.47 5.44
C ILE A 91 0.87 -6.57 6.34
N SER A 92 1.93 -5.82 6.05
CA SER A 92 3.13 -5.71 6.88
C SER A 92 3.20 -4.36 7.62
N SER A 93 4.14 -4.27 8.56
CA SER A 93 4.40 -3.06 9.36
C SER A 93 5.71 -2.37 8.99
N ASP A 94 6.11 -2.43 7.72
CA ASP A 94 7.41 -1.93 7.23
C ASP A 94 7.43 -0.41 6.95
N PHE A 95 6.34 0.28 7.27
CA PHE A 95 6.24 1.75 7.26
C PHE A 95 6.85 2.39 8.52
N PRO A 96 7.31 3.66 8.44
CA PRO A 96 7.91 4.35 9.58
C PRO A 96 6.90 4.70 10.68
N SER A 97 7.28 4.47 11.94
CA SER A 97 6.46 4.83 13.11
C SER A 97 6.69 6.27 13.59
N ASP A 98 7.95 6.72 13.59
CA ASP A 98 8.37 7.92 14.34
C ASP A 98 8.59 9.14 13.44
N CYS A 99 8.86 8.92 12.15
CA CYS A 99 9.16 9.96 11.18
C CYS A 99 8.05 10.02 10.13
N LYS A 100 6.90 10.61 10.49
CA LYS A 100 5.77 10.81 9.59
C LYS A 100 5.09 12.17 9.81
N PRO A 101 4.51 12.79 8.76
CA PRO A 101 3.68 13.98 8.92
C PRO A 101 2.52 13.76 9.89
N HIS A 102 2.05 14.82 10.55
CA HIS A 102 0.97 14.73 11.54
C HIS A 102 -0.36 14.26 10.94
N ASN A 103 -0.56 14.48 9.65
CA ASN A 103 -1.73 14.12 8.85
C ASN A 103 -1.54 12.80 8.09
N CYS A 104 -0.51 12.01 8.41
CA CYS A 104 -0.25 10.72 7.80
C CYS A 104 -0.28 9.62 8.87
N ASN A 105 -1.11 8.59 8.71
CA ASN A 105 -1.23 7.47 9.64
C ASN A 105 -1.12 6.14 8.92
N PHE A 106 -0.68 5.09 9.64
CA PHE A 106 -0.48 3.77 9.07
C PHE A 106 -1.12 2.68 9.93
N LEU A 107 -1.69 1.67 9.30
CA LEU A 107 -2.33 0.55 9.97
C LEU A 107 -1.96 -0.77 9.28
N VAL A 108 -1.64 -1.79 10.09
CA VAL A 108 -1.49 -3.14 9.58
C VAL A 108 -2.88 -3.72 9.35
N SER A 109 -3.23 -3.98 8.10
CA SER A 109 -4.52 -4.53 7.72
C SER A 109 -4.41 -5.40 6.47
N ASP A 110 -5.11 -6.53 6.49
CA ASP A 110 -5.31 -7.34 5.30
C ASP A 110 -6.46 -6.76 4.48
N PHE A 111 -6.18 -6.21 3.31
CA PHE A 111 -7.20 -5.63 2.44
C PHE A 111 -8.21 -6.66 1.89
N LEU A 112 -7.89 -7.96 1.98
CA LEU A 112 -8.84 -9.03 1.62
C LEU A 112 -9.83 -9.34 2.76
N ALA A 113 -9.59 -8.79 3.95
CA ALA A 113 -10.53 -8.83 5.07
C ALA A 113 -11.33 -7.51 5.12
N PRO A 114 -12.45 -7.48 5.87
CA PRO A 114 -13.15 -6.22 6.14
C PRO A 114 -12.19 -5.19 6.73
N LEU A 115 -12.14 -4.01 6.11
CA LEU A 115 -11.29 -2.93 6.56
C LEU A 115 -11.80 -2.35 7.90
N PRO A 116 -10.91 -1.86 8.77
CA PRO A 116 -11.27 -1.31 10.08
C PRO A 116 -11.82 0.12 9.99
N PHE A 117 -12.63 0.41 8.96
CA PHE A 117 -13.20 1.73 8.71
C PHE A 117 -14.71 1.61 8.47
N GLU A 118 -15.43 2.68 8.76
CA GLU A 118 -16.86 2.75 8.43
C GLU A 118 -17.03 2.92 6.91
N ASP A 119 -18.12 2.40 6.36
CA ASP A 119 -18.48 2.66 4.96
C ASP A 119 -18.53 4.19 4.74
N THR A 120 -18.00 4.68 3.61
CA THR A 120 -17.90 6.13 3.27
C THR A 120 -16.91 6.95 4.11
N SER A 121 -15.96 6.31 4.79
CA SER A 121 -14.92 7.01 5.57
C SER A 121 -13.90 7.81 4.75
N PHE A 122 -13.83 7.62 3.43
CA PHE A 122 -12.79 8.18 2.56
C PHE A 122 -13.38 8.83 1.31
N ASP A 123 -12.76 9.92 0.89
CA ASP A 123 -13.13 10.64 -0.33
C ASP A 123 -12.44 10.05 -1.57
N CYS A 124 -11.32 9.35 -1.38
CA CYS A 124 -10.57 8.68 -2.43
C CYS A 124 -9.81 7.46 -1.87
N GLU A 125 -9.81 6.38 -2.64
CA GLU A 125 -9.13 5.11 -2.34
C GLU A 125 -8.11 4.77 -3.44
N PRO A 126 -6.91 5.39 -3.43
CA PRO A 126 -5.84 5.00 -4.35
C PRO A 126 -5.37 3.57 -4.08
N PHE A 127 -5.53 2.69 -5.08
CA PHE A 127 -4.95 1.37 -5.06
C PHE A 127 -3.53 1.44 -5.62
N CYS A 128 -2.53 1.23 -4.75
CA CYS A 128 -1.13 1.02 -5.12
C CYS A 128 -0.56 2.05 -6.12
N ALA A 129 -0.73 3.35 -5.83
CA ALA A 129 -0.22 4.50 -6.59
C ALA A 129 -0.61 4.56 -8.09
N PHE A 130 -0.75 5.78 -8.61
CA PHE A 130 -1.00 6.08 -10.04
C PHE A 130 -2.43 5.89 -10.57
N LEU A 131 -3.45 6.07 -9.74
CA LEU A 131 -4.77 6.46 -10.25
C LEU A 131 -4.87 7.98 -10.39
#